data_AF-A0A2D7CNU8-F1
#
_entry.id   AF-A0A2D7CNU8-F1
#
_cell.length_a   1.000
_cell.length_b   1.000
_cell.length_c   1.000
_cell.angle_alpha   90.00
_cell.angle_beta   90.00
_cell.angle_gamma   90.00
#
_symmetry.space_group_name_H-M   'P 1'
#
loop_
_entity.id
_entity.type
_entity.pdbx_description
1 polymer ?
#
loop_
_entity_poly.entity_id
_entity_poly.type
_entity_poly.pdbx_seq_one_letter_code
_entity_poly.pdbx_strand_id
1 'polypeptide(L)' 'MRLNEISDNQGATKDRKRVGRGAGSGTGKTSGRGHKGQKSRAGATINGFEGGQ' A
#
# COMPACT_ATOMS: atom_id res chain seq x y z
N MET A 1 -4.73 15.19 34.31
CA MET A 1 -4.67 14.39 33.08
C MET A 1 -4.91 12.94 33.44
N ARG A 2 -5.96 12.33 32.88
CA ARG A 2 -6.21 10.89 33.02
C ARG A 2 -5.74 10.18 31.75
N LEU A 3 -5.40 8.89 31.87
CA LEU A 3 -4.85 8.12 30.74
C LEU A 3 -5.83 8.00 29.55
N ASN A 4 -7.13 8.10 29.80
CA ASN A 4 -8.19 8.01 28.78
C ASN A 4 -8.49 9.34 28.07
N GLU A 5 -7.84 10.42 28.47
CA GLU A 5 -8.05 11.78 27.92
C GLU A 5 -6.88 12.23 27.03
N ILE A 6 -5.88 11.36 26.85
CA ILE A 6 -4.71 11.62 26.01
C ILE A 6 -5.11 11.45 24.54
N SER A 7 -4.91 12.51 23.76
CA SER A 7 -5.06 12.49 22.30
C SER A 7 -3.85 13.14 21.65
N ASP A 8 -3.51 12.68 20.45
CA ASP A 8 -2.45 13.29 19.66
C ASP A 8 -2.91 14.63 19.04
N ASN A 9 -1.93 15.41 18.60
CA ASN A 9 -2.17 16.59 17.77
C ASN A 9 -2.92 16.22 16.48
N GLN A 10 -3.77 17.13 16.00
CA GLN A 10 -4.54 16.91 14.79
C GLN A 10 -3.61 16.57 13.61
N GLY A 11 -3.85 15.41 12.97
CA GLY A 11 -3.07 14.95 11.82
C GLY A 11 -1.74 14.25 12.16
N ALA A 12 -1.43 14.05 13.45
CA ALA A 12 -0.25 13.28 13.87
C ALA A 12 -0.25 11.84 13.32
N THR A 13 -1.44 11.26 13.12
CA THR A 13 -1.62 9.92 12.57
C THR A 13 -2.46 9.94 11.30
N LYS A 14 -2.18 9.02 10.38
CA LYS A 14 -2.92 8.82 9.12
C LYS A 14 -3.28 7.35 8.98
N ASP A 15 -4.48 7.10 8.48
CA ASP A 15 -4.93 5.73 8.22
C ASP A 15 -4.08 5.08 7.12
N ARG A 16 -3.62 3.86 7.39
CA ARG A 16 -2.88 3.09 6.40
C ARG A 16 -3.81 2.59 5.30
N LYS A 17 -3.29 2.59 4.07
CA LYS A 17 -4.00 2.00 2.93
C LYS A 17 -4.08 0.48 3.06
N ARG A 18 -5.30 -0.07 3.04
CA ARG A 18 -5.56 -1.52 3.06
C ARG A 18 -5.94 -2.02 1.67
N VAL A 19 -4.96 -2.52 0.93
CA VAL A 19 -5.15 -3.00 -0.45
C VAL A 19 -5.94 -4.32 -0.50
N GLY A 20 -6.64 -4.57 -1.62
CA GLY A 20 -7.36 -5.83 -1.84
C GLY A 20 -8.57 -6.02 -0.91
N ARG A 21 -9.30 -4.94 -0.60
CA ARG A 21 -10.49 -4.96 0.29
C ARG A 21 -11.74 -4.48 -0.44
N GLY A 22 -12.03 -5.08 -1.59
CA GLY A 22 -13.23 -4.79 -2.39
C GLY A 22 -13.12 -3.54 -3.28
N ALA A 23 -14.05 -3.40 -4.22
CA ALA A 23 -14.04 -2.33 -5.22
C ALA A 23 -14.14 -0.93 -4.58
N GLY A 24 -14.98 -0.77 -3.55
CA GLY A 24 -15.15 0.50 -2.83
C GLY A 24 -13.88 1.04 -2.15
N SER A 25 -12.87 0.19 -1.93
CA SER A 25 -11.56 0.62 -1.40
C SER A 25 -10.66 1.35 -2.42
N GLY A 26 -11.06 1.40 -3.70
CA GLY A 26 -10.24 1.94 -4.80
C GLY A 26 -9.01 1.09 -5.14
N THR A 27 -8.70 0.04 -4.36
CA THR A 27 -7.59 -0.88 -4.59
C THR A 27 -7.99 -2.34 -4.47
N GLY A 28 -9.25 -2.65 -4.77
CA GLY A 28 -9.80 -4.00 -4.64
C GLY A 28 -9.20 -5.02 -5.60
N LYS A 29 -9.32 -4.79 -6.91
CA LYS A 29 -9.04 -5.81 -7.93
C LYS A 29 -7.56 -6.15 -8.05
N THR A 30 -6.76 -5.18 -8.42
CA THR A 30 -5.32 -5.38 -8.72
C THR A 30 -4.42 -5.05 -7.53
N SER A 31 -5.00 -4.68 -6.39
CA SER A 31 -4.24 -4.17 -5.24
C SER A 31 -3.30 -3.01 -5.60
N GLY A 32 -3.65 -2.24 -6.63
CA GLY A 32 -2.83 -1.13 -7.15
C GLY A 32 -1.65 -1.56 -8.04
N ARG A 33 -1.51 -2.85 -8.38
CA ARG A 33 -0.38 -3.38 -9.18
C ARG A 33 -0.62 -3.45 -10.69
N GLY A 34 -1.81 -3.08 -11.17
CA GLY A 34 -2.19 -3.23 -12.58
C GLY A 34 -2.41 -4.68 -13.01
N HIS A 35 -2.37 -4.94 -14.32
CA HIS A 35 -2.62 -6.25 -14.92
C HIS A 35 -1.34 -6.87 -15.48
N LYS A 36 -1.02 -8.11 -15.04
CA LYS A 36 0.13 -8.90 -15.51
C LYS A 36 1.48 -8.16 -15.32
N GLY A 37 2.53 -8.62 -16.00
CA GLY A 37 3.88 -8.07 -15.90
C GLY A 37 4.65 -8.63 -14.70
N GLN A 38 5.98 -8.58 -14.76
CA GLN A 38 6.86 -9.10 -13.71
C GLN A 38 6.57 -8.42 -12.37
N LYS A 39 6.45 -7.09 -12.34
CA LYS A 39 6.21 -6.29 -11.13
C LYS A 39 4.86 -6.56 -10.42
N SER A 40 3.89 -7.20 -11.10
CA SER A 40 2.63 -7.56 -10.45
C SER A 40 2.70 -8.90 -9.71
N ARG A 41 3.77 -9.68 -9.89
CA ARG A 41 3.93 -11.02 -9.31
C ARG A 41 4.57 -10.94 -7.93
N ALA A 42 4.28 -11.94 -7.09
CA ALA A 42 4.95 -12.08 -5.81
C ALA A 42 6.45 -12.36 -6.01
N GLY A 43 7.30 -11.78 -5.17
CA GLY A 43 8.75 -12.01 -5.22
C GLY A 43 9.49 -11.36 -6.39
N ALA A 44 8.81 -10.55 -7.22
CA ALA A 44 9.46 -9.87 -8.32
C ALA A 44 10.38 -8.74 -7.83
N THR A 45 11.68 -8.91 -8.01
CA THR A 45 12.70 -7.90 -7.76
C THR A 45 13.50 -7.65 -9.04
N ILE A 46 13.59 -6.39 -9.46
CA ILE A 46 14.43 -5.96 -10.59
C ILE A 46 15.37 -4.91 -10.01
N ASN A 47 16.43 -5.36 -9.35
CA ASN A 47 17.42 -4.45 -8.77
C ASN A 47 18.68 -4.48 -9.63
N GLY A 48 19.07 -3.33 -10.20
CA GLY A 48 20.26 -3.19 -11.04
C GLY A 48 20.19 -3.81 -12.44
N PHE A 49 19.07 -4.42 -12.85
CA PHE A 49 18.89 -4.94 -14.21
C PHE A 49 18.13 -3.94 -15.09
N GLU A 50 18.73 -3.57 -16.23
CA GLU A 50 18.20 -2.55 -17.15
C GLU A 50 17.41 -3.11 -18.34
N GLY A 51 17.28 -4.44 -18.46
CA GLY A 51 16.52 -5.06 -19.55
C GLY A 51 17.36 -5.59 -20.72
N GLY A 52 18.69 -5.55 -20.61
CA GLY A 52 19.64 -5.91 -21.67
C GLY A 52 20.33 -4.65 -22.18
N GLN A 53 21.64 -4.53 -21.93
CA GLN A 53 22.47 -3.41 -22.38
C GLN A 53 22.70 -3.49 -23.89
#